data_AF-A0A952C8K1-F1
#
_entry.id   AF-A0A952C8K1-F1
#
_cell.length_a   1.000
_cell.length_b   1.000
_cell.length_c   1.000
_cell.angle_alpha   90.00
_cell.angle_beta   90.00
_cell.angle_gamma   90.00
#
_symmetry.space_group_name_H-M   'P 1'
#
loop_
_entity.id
_entity.type
_entity.pdbx_description
1 polymer ?
#
loop_
_entity_poly.entity_id
_entity_poly.type
_entity_poly.pdbx_seq_one_letter_code
_entity_poly.pdbx_strand_id
1 'polypeptide(L)'
;MLHDVAPPANNKAILTLADGTTIRIDSAGNGTLALQGGVRIVKASRGEISYSGTQEVAGDNVLRVPKGSWPISVILSDGSKVWLNVGSTLRYPVFFSGKERRVQISGEAYFEVAHRDDHPFVVEHNETEVEVLGTHFNVNTYEDESAERITLLEGSVRVKKVADSRVLRPGQQAKLSNAQHTIKILDSVDVDEVIAWKDNQFKFGESTSIGTIMRQISRWYDVDIEYGGHVDQHFWGSISKDVNLLQVLKVLEATGGVRFKVEGRKVVVFPVVS
;
A
#
# COMPACT_ATOMS: atom_id res chain seq x y z
N MET A 1 3.62 -27.74 -20.29
CA MET A 1 2.95 -27.69 -18.97
C MET A 1 2.73 -26.23 -18.64
N LEU A 2 1.54 -25.81 -18.19
CA LEU A 2 1.36 -24.45 -17.69
C LEU A 2 2.23 -24.31 -16.43
N HIS A 3 3.20 -23.41 -16.43
CA HIS A 3 3.94 -23.07 -15.22
C HIS A 3 3.06 -22.15 -14.37
N ASP A 4 2.58 -22.68 -13.25
CA ASP A 4 1.83 -21.91 -12.26
C ASP A 4 2.74 -20.84 -11.61
N VAL A 5 2.14 -19.76 -11.13
CA VAL A 5 2.86 -18.67 -10.45
C VAL A 5 2.64 -18.82 -8.95
N ALA A 6 3.72 -19.18 -8.25
CA ALA A 6 3.74 -19.24 -6.79
C ALA A 6 3.57 -17.84 -6.17
N PRO A 7 3.02 -17.74 -4.95
CA PRO A 7 3.03 -16.47 -4.23
C PRO A 7 4.47 -16.01 -3.95
N PRO A 8 4.71 -14.71 -3.75
CA PRO A 8 6.02 -14.20 -3.36
C PRO A 8 6.62 -14.97 -2.19
N ALA A 9 7.86 -15.43 -2.32
CA ALA A 9 8.54 -16.19 -1.26
C ALA A 9 9.25 -15.29 -0.23
N ASN A 10 9.56 -14.04 -0.61
CA ASN A 10 10.34 -13.12 0.20
C ASN A 10 9.95 -11.65 -0.04
N ASN A 11 10.44 -10.80 0.85
CA ASN A 11 10.35 -9.35 0.73
C ASN A 11 11.50 -8.82 -0.12
N LYS A 12 11.18 -8.28 -1.30
CA LYS A 12 12.12 -7.74 -2.29
C LYS A 12 12.26 -6.22 -2.21
N ALA A 13 11.94 -5.62 -1.06
CA ALA A 13 12.02 -4.18 -0.88
C ALA A 13 13.45 -3.67 -1.09
N ILE A 14 13.54 -2.43 -1.55
CA ILE A 14 14.79 -1.71 -1.79
C ILE A 14 14.73 -0.42 -0.99
N LEU A 15 15.72 -0.21 -0.14
CA LEU A 15 15.94 1.04 0.57
C LEU A 15 17.03 1.84 -0.17
N THR A 16 16.67 3.00 -0.69
CA THR A 16 17.61 3.99 -1.20
C THR A 16 17.86 5.02 -0.12
N LEU A 17 19.12 5.21 0.24
CA LEU A 17 19.56 6.18 1.24
C LEU A 17 19.67 7.59 0.63
N ALA A 18 19.70 8.61 1.49
CA ALA A 18 19.86 10.01 1.10
C ALA A 18 21.12 10.32 0.27
N ASP A 19 22.18 9.50 0.38
CA ASP A 19 23.39 9.62 -0.44
C ASP A 19 23.28 8.89 -1.80
N GLY A 20 22.14 8.27 -2.08
CA GLY A 20 21.87 7.48 -3.29
C GLY A 20 22.24 6.00 -3.17
N THR A 21 22.85 5.56 -2.06
CA THR A 21 23.18 4.14 -1.84
C THR A 21 21.92 3.29 -1.80
N THR A 22 21.93 2.15 -2.49
CA THR A 22 20.78 1.23 -2.51
C THR A 22 21.06 -0.05 -1.74
N ILE A 23 20.11 -0.46 -0.92
CA ILE A 23 20.17 -1.67 -0.09
C ILE A 23 18.97 -2.54 -0.41
N ARG A 24 19.23 -3.74 -0.92
CA ARG A 24 18.19 -4.75 -1.09
C ARG A 24 17.92 -5.45 0.23
N ILE A 25 16.67 -5.44 0.68
CA ILE A 25 16.30 -5.96 1.99
C ILE A 25 16.38 -7.49 2.04
N ASP A 26 16.10 -8.20 0.94
CA ASP A 26 16.20 -9.66 0.86
C ASP A 26 17.64 -10.18 1.05
N SER A 27 18.64 -9.47 0.54
CA SER A 27 20.05 -9.87 0.63
C SER A 27 20.80 -9.26 1.81
N ALA A 28 20.25 -8.26 2.49
CA ALA A 28 20.89 -7.64 3.63
C ALA A 28 20.79 -8.50 4.90
N GLY A 29 21.87 -8.56 5.68
CA GLY A 29 21.87 -9.16 7.01
C GLY A 29 20.98 -8.40 7.99
N ASN A 30 20.58 -9.06 9.07
CA ASN A 30 19.91 -8.39 10.19
C ASN A 30 20.90 -7.52 10.96
N GLY A 31 20.41 -6.47 11.62
CA GLY A 31 21.23 -5.50 12.35
C GLY A 31 21.39 -4.18 11.60
N THR A 32 22.50 -3.49 11.84
CA THR A 32 22.75 -2.17 11.25
C THR A 32 22.90 -2.28 9.73
N LEU A 33 22.01 -1.60 8.99
CA LEU A 33 22.10 -1.46 7.55
C LEU A 33 23.00 -0.29 7.15
N ALA A 34 22.88 0.84 7.86
CA ALA A 34 23.60 2.06 7.59
C ALA A 34 23.62 3.01 8.79
N LEU A 35 24.53 3.98 8.73
CA LEU A 35 24.60 5.12 9.63
C LEU A 35 24.66 6.39 8.77
N GLN A 36 23.62 7.20 8.82
CA GLN A 36 23.57 8.49 8.13
C GLN A 36 23.72 9.58 9.18
N GLY A 37 24.89 10.22 9.24
CA GLY A 37 25.22 11.13 10.35
C GLY A 37 25.09 10.44 11.71
N GLY A 38 24.22 10.96 12.58
CA GLY A 38 23.91 10.35 13.87
C GLY A 38 22.68 9.42 13.88
N VAL A 39 22.09 9.13 12.72
CA VAL A 39 20.88 8.29 12.60
C VAL A 39 21.25 6.89 12.13
N ARG A 40 21.02 5.91 13.00
CA ARG A 40 21.23 4.48 12.71
C ARG A 40 19.99 3.87 12.07
N ILE A 41 20.22 3.12 11.01
CA ILE A 41 19.19 2.36 10.29
C ILE A 41 19.42 0.87 10.57
N VAL A 42 18.40 0.20 11.08
CA VAL A 42 18.48 -1.21 11.48
C VAL A 42 17.41 -2.02 10.76
N LYS A 43 17.76 -3.25 10.39
CA LYS A 43 16.84 -4.28 9.93
C LYS A 43 16.63 -5.31 11.04
N ALA A 44 15.39 -5.48 11.48
CA ALA A 44 14.99 -6.53 12.40
C ALA A 44 14.91 -7.90 11.69
N SER A 45 14.82 -8.99 12.46
CA SER A 45 14.82 -10.36 11.93
C SER A 45 13.68 -10.70 10.97
N ARG A 46 12.56 -9.97 11.07
CA ARG A 46 11.38 -10.11 10.18
C ARG A 46 11.39 -9.14 8.99
N GLY A 47 12.49 -8.41 8.79
CA GLY A 47 12.65 -7.46 7.69
C GLY A 47 12.13 -6.05 7.97
N GLU A 48 11.51 -5.78 9.12
CA GLU A 48 11.13 -4.43 9.55
C GLU A 48 12.38 -3.53 9.63
N ILE A 49 12.26 -2.32 9.10
CA ILE A 49 13.30 -1.31 9.12
C ILE A 49 13.01 -0.33 10.26
N SER A 50 14.01 0.12 11.00
CA SER A 50 13.83 1.12 12.04
C SER A 50 14.92 2.18 12.03
N TYR A 51 14.52 3.41 12.31
CA TYR A 51 15.39 4.57 12.41
C TYR A 51 15.53 4.98 13.88
N SER A 52 16.77 5.15 14.34
CA SER A 52 17.05 5.63 15.70
C SER A 52 18.21 6.62 15.68
N GLY A 53 18.02 7.79 16.29
CA GLY A 53 19.04 8.83 16.39
C GLY A 53 18.40 10.15 16.80
N THR A 54 19.23 11.08 17.28
CA THR A 54 18.77 12.39 17.77
C THR A 54 19.41 13.56 17.02
N GLN A 55 20.28 13.28 16.06
CA GLN A 55 20.97 14.31 15.29
C GLN A 55 20.22 14.59 13.99
N GLU A 56 20.09 15.86 13.69
CA GLU A 56 19.54 16.32 12.42
C GLU A 56 20.45 15.90 11.27
N VAL A 57 19.85 15.30 10.26
CA VAL A 57 20.53 14.84 9.05
C VAL A 57 19.62 15.17 7.89
N ALA A 58 20.16 15.91 6.92
CA ALA A 58 19.43 16.31 5.74
C ALA A 58 19.32 15.16 4.73
N GLY A 59 18.27 15.25 3.89
CA GLY A 59 18.03 14.35 2.78
C GLY A 59 16.98 13.28 3.09
N ASP A 60 16.57 12.61 2.02
CA ASP A 60 15.44 11.68 2.04
C ASP A 60 15.89 10.27 1.72
N ASN A 61 15.29 9.34 2.43
CA ASN A 61 15.32 7.93 2.08
C ASN A 61 14.08 7.57 1.27
N VAL A 62 14.21 6.54 0.46
CA VAL A 62 13.12 5.99 -0.34
C VAL A 62 13.04 4.49 -0.10
N LEU A 63 11.91 4.03 0.44
CA LEU A 63 11.60 2.61 0.58
C LEU A 63 10.63 2.20 -0.52
N ARG A 64 11.07 1.30 -1.41
CA ARG A 64 10.26 0.79 -2.52
C ARG A 64 9.98 -0.69 -2.34
N VAL A 65 8.71 -1.08 -2.39
CA VAL A 65 8.27 -2.48 -2.42
C VAL A 65 7.83 -2.80 -3.84
N PRO A 66 8.57 -3.63 -4.61
CA PRO A 66 8.15 -3.99 -5.96
C PRO A 66 6.91 -4.90 -5.95
N LYS A 67 6.25 -5.06 -7.11
CA LYS A 67 5.29 -6.15 -7.32
C LYS A 67 5.97 -7.51 -7.08
N GLY A 68 5.21 -8.53 -6.72
CA GLY A 68 5.79 -9.86 -6.50
C GLY A 68 6.70 -9.94 -5.27
N SER A 69 6.43 -9.12 -4.25
CA SER A 69 7.14 -9.03 -2.97
C SER A 69 6.17 -9.30 -1.81
N TRP A 70 6.68 -9.52 -0.60
CA TRP A 70 5.91 -9.32 0.63
C TRP A 70 5.83 -7.83 1.00
N PRO A 71 4.76 -7.39 1.71
CA PRO A 71 4.72 -6.10 2.37
C PRO A 71 5.86 -5.95 3.39
N ILE A 72 6.19 -4.71 3.72
CA ILE A 72 7.20 -4.37 4.73
C ILE A 72 6.67 -3.29 5.65
N SER A 73 7.28 -3.15 6.83
CA SER A 73 7.09 -1.97 7.66
C SER A 73 8.39 -1.26 7.98
N VAL A 74 8.27 0.04 8.23
CA VAL A 74 9.34 0.91 8.69
C VAL A 74 8.88 1.71 9.91
N ILE A 75 9.73 1.79 10.94
CA ILE A 75 9.59 2.71 12.07
C ILE A 75 10.45 3.94 11.76
N LEU A 76 9.79 5.08 11.56
CA LEU A 76 10.42 6.35 11.22
C LEU A 76 11.09 7.00 12.44
N SER A 77 11.91 8.02 12.20
CA SER A 77 12.69 8.69 13.26
C SER A 77 11.86 9.41 14.32
N ASP A 78 10.58 9.69 14.05
CA ASP A 78 9.63 10.25 15.02
C ASP A 78 8.92 9.20 15.88
N GLY A 79 9.12 7.90 15.58
CA GLY A 79 8.46 6.76 16.22
C GLY A 79 7.21 6.26 15.49
N SER A 80 6.78 6.92 14.41
CA SER A 80 5.62 6.47 13.63
C SER A 80 5.95 5.19 12.86
N LYS A 81 4.99 4.26 12.78
CA LYS A 81 5.13 3.02 12.03
C LYS A 81 4.34 3.09 10.73
N VAL A 82 4.98 2.72 9.62
CA VAL A 82 4.35 2.69 8.30
C VAL A 82 4.52 1.31 7.69
N TRP A 83 3.41 0.68 7.33
CA TRP A 83 3.39 -0.53 6.51
C TRP A 83 3.21 -0.14 5.05
N LEU A 84 4.00 -0.71 4.15
CA LEU A 84 3.90 -0.50 2.71
C LEU A 84 3.44 -1.81 2.04
N ASN A 85 2.37 -1.72 1.26
CA ASN A 85 1.88 -2.81 0.43
C ASN A 85 2.74 -2.96 -0.84
N VAL A 86 2.52 -4.01 -1.61
CA VAL A 86 3.27 -4.34 -2.82
C VAL A 86 3.09 -3.30 -3.94
N GLY A 87 4.14 -2.98 -4.67
CA GLY A 87 4.09 -1.94 -5.70
C GLY A 87 4.04 -0.50 -5.14
N SER A 88 4.37 -0.31 -3.87
CA SER A 88 4.34 1.00 -3.21
C SER A 88 5.73 1.58 -2.99
N THR A 89 5.81 2.90 -2.85
CA THR A 89 7.02 3.66 -2.55
C THR A 89 6.72 4.72 -1.50
N LEU A 90 7.52 4.76 -0.43
CA LEU A 90 7.50 5.82 0.57
C LEU A 90 8.82 6.60 0.49
N ARG A 91 8.73 7.92 0.35
CA ARG A 91 9.86 8.85 0.53
C ARG A 91 9.68 9.59 1.85
N TYR A 92 10.74 9.65 2.64
CA TYR A 92 10.70 10.24 3.97
C TYR A 92 12.09 10.76 4.36
N PRO A 93 12.16 11.84 5.16
CA PRO A 93 13.44 12.38 5.60
C PRO A 93 14.16 11.42 6.54
N VAL A 94 15.49 11.47 6.56
CA VAL A 94 16.30 10.71 7.54
C VAL A 94 15.90 11.11 8.97
N PHE A 95 15.65 12.40 9.19
CA PHE A 95 15.22 12.97 10.46
C PHE A 95 14.19 14.09 10.24
N PHE A 96 13.12 14.13 11.03
CA PHE A 96 12.11 15.19 10.95
C PHE A 96 12.54 16.43 11.74
N SER A 97 13.21 17.39 11.11
CA SER A 97 13.62 18.66 11.73
C SER A 97 12.73 19.87 11.42
N GLY A 98 11.80 19.73 10.47
CA GLY A 98 10.88 20.80 10.08
C GLY A 98 9.78 21.10 11.10
N LYS A 99 8.84 21.98 10.73
CA LYS A 99 7.63 22.27 11.51
C LYS A 99 6.56 21.17 11.42
N GLU A 100 6.75 20.25 10.49
CA GLU A 100 5.85 19.13 10.22
C GLU A 100 6.67 17.87 9.90
N ARG A 101 6.05 16.72 10.06
CA ARG A 101 6.60 15.41 9.75
C ARG A 101 6.03 14.96 8.41
N ARG A 102 6.68 15.37 7.32
CA ARG A 102 6.17 15.16 5.95
C ARG A 102 6.78 13.92 5.29
N VAL A 103 5.94 13.11 4.66
CA VAL A 103 6.34 11.97 3.83
C VAL A 103 5.56 11.98 2.51
N GLN A 104 6.12 11.39 1.47
CA GLN A 104 5.45 11.22 0.18
C GLN A 104 5.20 9.74 -0.09
N ILE A 105 4.01 9.40 -0.61
CA ILE A 105 3.62 8.02 -0.89
C ILE A 105 3.13 7.86 -2.33
N SER A 106 3.49 6.74 -2.95
CA SER A 106 2.83 6.20 -4.14
C SER A 106 2.48 4.74 -3.89
N GLY A 107 1.28 4.30 -4.25
CA GLY A 107 0.79 2.95 -3.98
C GLY A 107 -0.07 2.89 -2.72
N GLU A 108 0.12 1.90 -1.85
CA GLU A 108 -0.70 1.77 -0.64
C GLU A 108 0.14 1.59 0.62
N ALA A 109 -0.23 2.35 1.66
CA ALA A 109 0.41 2.28 2.95
C ALA A 109 -0.59 2.47 4.10
N TYR A 110 -0.31 1.77 5.19
CA TYR A 110 -1.03 1.90 6.46
C TYR A 110 -0.13 2.57 7.48
N PHE A 111 -0.64 3.61 8.13
CA PHE A 111 0.10 4.47 9.03
C PHE A 111 -0.41 4.31 10.47
N GLU A 112 0.52 4.12 11.40
CA GLU A 112 0.35 4.20 12.84
C GLU A 112 1.18 5.41 13.31
N VAL A 113 0.58 6.59 13.32
CA VAL A 113 1.33 7.84 13.56
C VAL A 113 1.46 8.12 15.04
N ALA A 114 2.71 8.31 15.49
CA ALA A 114 3.00 8.72 16.86
C ALA A 114 2.39 10.09 17.15
N HIS A 115 1.65 10.19 18.26
CA HIS A 115 0.92 11.41 18.60
C HIS A 115 1.86 12.56 18.98
N ARG A 116 1.71 13.72 18.31
CA ARG A 116 2.38 14.99 18.63
C ARG A 116 1.48 16.17 18.27
N ASP A 117 1.13 16.99 19.27
CA ASP A 117 0.21 18.12 19.10
C ASP A 117 0.80 19.27 18.27
N ASP A 118 2.08 19.59 18.49
CA ASP A 118 2.74 20.76 17.89
C ASP A 118 3.51 20.46 16.59
N HIS A 119 3.52 19.19 16.16
CA HIS A 119 4.25 18.70 15.00
C HIS A 119 3.35 17.77 14.16
N PRO A 120 2.50 18.32 13.28
CA PRO A 120 1.60 17.51 12.45
C PRO A 120 2.38 16.56 11.56
N PHE A 121 1.80 15.40 11.28
CA PHE A 121 2.29 14.45 10.31
C PHE A 121 1.49 14.61 9.01
N VAL A 122 2.20 14.74 7.89
CA VAL A 122 1.62 15.00 6.58
C VAL A 122 2.03 13.90 5.61
N VAL A 123 1.05 13.20 5.06
CA VAL A 123 1.25 12.28 3.93
C VAL A 123 0.83 13.00 2.66
N GLU A 124 1.72 13.05 1.68
CA GLU A 124 1.51 13.75 0.42
C GLU A 124 1.51 12.78 -0.77
N HIS A 125 0.59 13.00 -1.69
CA HIS A 125 0.59 12.37 -3.01
C HIS A 125 0.01 13.36 -4.03
N ASN A 126 0.86 13.87 -4.92
CA ASN A 126 0.49 14.92 -5.89
C ASN A 126 -0.17 16.12 -5.19
N GLU A 127 -1.42 16.45 -5.55
CA GLU A 127 -2.19 17.57 -4.99
C GLU A 127 -3.00 17.20 -3.74
N THR A 128 -2.85 15.97 -3.24
CA THR A 128 -3.50 15.49 -2.02
C THR A 128 -2.56 15.58 -0.83
N GLU A 129 -3.07 16.15 0.27
CA GLU A 129 -2.41 16.12 1.58
C GLU A 129 -3.32 15.48 2.63
N VAL A 130 -2.74 14.61 3.45
CA VAL A 130 -3.40 13.98 4.60
C VAL A 130 -2.66 14.40 5.86
N GLU A 131 -3.31 15.23 6.67
CA GLU A 131 -2.74 15.86 7.87
C GLU A 131 -3.35 15.23 9.14
N VAL A 132 -2.49 14.78 10.05
CA VAL A 132 -2.86 14.13 11.32
C VAL A 132 -1.94 14.56 12.46
N LEU A 133 -2.39 14.37 13.71
CA LEU A 133 -1.56 14.58 14.90
C LEU A 133 -1.08 13.25 15.53
N GLY A 134 -1.91 12.20 15.48
CA GLY A 134 -1.63 10.85 15.95
C GLY A 134 -2.85 9.97 15.71
N THR A 135 -2.75 9.06 14.74
CA THR A 135 -3.92 8.49 14.05
C THR A 135 -3.53 7.16 13.39
N HIS A 136 -4.48 6.23 13.30
CA HIS A 136 -4.39 5.01 12.48
C HIS A 136 -5.21 5.16 11.21
N PHE A 137 -4.58 5.09 10.03
CA PHE A 137 -5.26 5.29 8.75
C PHE A 137 -4.57 4.56 7.59
N ASN A 138 -5.33 4.25 6.53
CA ASN A 138 -4.81 3.68 5.29
C ASN A 138 -4.90 4.71 4.15
N VAL A 139 -3.85 4.76 3.33
CA VAL A 139 -3.75 5.60 2.13
C VAL A 139 -3.55 4.68 0.93
N ASN A 140 -4.43 4.76 -0.06
CA ASN A 140 -4.32 4.02 -1.32
C ASN A 140 -4.34 5.01 -2.49
N THR A 141 -3.19 5.15 -3.13
CA THR A 141 -2.88 6.09 -4.22
C THR A 141 -2.40 5.39 -5.49
N TYR A 142 -2.66 4.08 -5.63
CA TYR A 142 -2.29 3.37 -6.86
C TYR A 142 -2.91 4.03 -8.10
N GLU A 143 -2.09 4.30 -9.11
CA GLU A 143 -2.51 4.96 -10.36
C GLU A 143 -3.44 4.08 -11.22
N ASP A 144 -3.39 2.77 -11.03
CA ASP A 144 -4.27 1.81 -11.72
C ASP A 144 -5.65 1.67 -11.06
N GLU A 145 -5.89 2.36 -9.94
CA GLU A 145 -7.20 2.43 -9.29
C GLU A 145 -8.03 3.62 -9.78
N SER A 146 -9.35 3.50 -9.73
CA SER A 146 -10.27 4.54 -10.22
C SER A 146 -10.23 5.86 -9.44
N ALA A 147 -9.67 5.83 -8.22
CA ALA A 147 -9.66 6.95 -7.29
C ALA A 147 -8.67 6.67 -6.16
N GLU A 148 -8.02 7.72 -5.67
CA GLU A 148 -7.31 7.70 -4.40
C GLU A 148 -8.31 7.55 -3.24
N ARG A 149 -7.91 6.80 -2.21
CA ARG A 149 -8.74 6.52 -1.04
C ARG A 149 -7.96 6.68 0.27
N ILE A 150 -8.51 7.46 1.19
CA ILE A 150 -7.99 7.62 2.55
C ILE A 150 -9.02 7.10 3.53
N THR A 151 -8.67 6.08 4.32
CA THR A 151 -9.61 5.45 5.27
C THR A 151 -9.11 5.65 6.68
N LEU A 152 -9.96 6.17 7.57
CA LEU A 152 -9.62 6.42 8.96
C LEU A 152 -10.09 5.27 9.86
N LEU A 153 -9.17 4.71 10.65
CA LEU A 153 -9.45 3.65 11.61
C LEU A 153 -9.58 4.20 13.04
N GLU A 154 -8.65 5.06 13.45
CA GLU A 154 -8.63 5.66 14.79
C GLU A 154 -8.09 7.09 14.76
N GLY A 155 -8.66 7.97 15.59
CA GLY A 155 -8.22 9.36 15.72
C GLY A 155 -8.99 10.28 14.77
N SER A 156 -8.28 11.24 14.19
CA SER A 156 -8.84 12.21 13.24
C SER A 156 -7.87 12.46 12.10
N VAL A 157 -8.43 12.62 10.89
CA VAL A 157 -7.67 12.90 9.67
C VAL A 157 -8.28 14.09 8.97
N ARG A 158 -7.46 15.07 8.60
CA ARG A 158 -7.85 16.09 7.64
C ARG A 158 -7.28 15.71 6.27
N VAL A 159 -8.16 15.55 5.29
CA VAL A 159 -7.78 15.32 3.89
C VAL A 159 -8.02 16.60 3.11
N LYS A 160 -7.00 17.06 2.39
CA LYS A 160 -7.06 18.22 1.49
C LYS A 160 -6.75 17.77 0.07
N LYS A 161 -7.49 18.30 -0.90
CA LYS A 161 -7.19 18.18 -2.33
C LYS A 161 -7.43 19.52 -2.99
N VAL A 162 -6.37 20.18 -3.42
CA VAL A 162 -6.42 21.55 -3.98
C VAL A 162 -7.16 22.50 -3.00
N ALA A 163 -8.39 22.91 -3.32
CA ALA A 163 -9.19 23.82 -2.50
C ALA A 163 -10.19 23.08 -1.58
N ASP A 164 -10.45 21.80 -1.81
CA ASP A 164 -11.40 21.03 -1.02
C ASP A 164 -10.72 20.43 0.21
N SER A 165 -11.41 20.46 1.35
CA SER A 165 -10.89 19.97 2.64
C SER A 165 -11.99 19.32 3.44
N ARG A 166 -11.72 18.12 3.96
CA ARG A 166 -12.66 17.33 4.77
C ARG A 166 -11.95 16.72 5.96
N VAL A 167 -12.69 16.56 7.06
CA VAL A 167 -12.22 15.83 8.23
C VAL A 167 -12.97 14.50 8.29
N LEU A 168 -12.22 13.40 8.39
CA LEU A 168 -12.77 12.06 8.56
C LEU A 168 -12.97 11.74 10.04
N ARG A 169 -13.96 10.90 10.30
CA ARG A 169 -14.16 10.18 11.56
C ARG A 169 -13.80 8.70 11.38
N PRO A 170 -13.47 7.98 12.46
CA PRO A 170 -13.27 6.54 12.42
C PRO A 170 -14.39 5.82 11.65
N GLY A 171 -14.00 4.91 10.75
CA GLY A 171 -14.91 4.17 9.87
C GLY A 171 -15.30 4.89 8.56
N GLN A 172 -14.86 6.15 8.36
CA GLN A 172 -15.09 6.89 7.11
C GLN A 172 -13.93 6.75 6.14
N GLN A 173 -14.25 6.86 4.85
CA GLN A 173 -13.28 6.92 3.76
C GLN A 173 -13.50 8.16 2.90
N ALA A 174 -12.43 8.93 2.66
CA ALA A 174 -12.39 9.89 1.58
C ALA A 174 -12.09 9.16 0.27
N LYS A 175 -12.94 9.32 -0.74
CA LYS A 175 -12.69 8.93 -2.13
C LYS A 175 -12.42 10.19 -2.94
N LEU A 176 -11.21 10.31 -3.47
CA LEU A 176 -10.73 11.51 -4.14
C LEU A 176 -10.81 11.31 -5.65
N SER A 177 -11.58 12.16 -6.31
CA SER A 177 -11.70 12.15 -7.77
C SER A 177 -10.52 12.91 -8.39
N ASN A 178 -9.73 12.27 -9.25
CA ASN A 178 -8.65 12.95 -9.98
C ASN A 178 -9.22 13.89 -11.05
N ALA A 179 -10.27 13.48 -11.76
CA ALA A 179 -10.87 14.29 -12.82
C ALA A 179 -11.63 15.53 -12.30
N GLN A 180 -12.21 15.44 -11.10
CA GLN A 180 -13.07 16.50 -10.56
C GLN A 180 -12.39 17.33 -9.45
N HIS A 181 -11.20 16.92 -8.98
CA HIS A 181 -10.52 17.50 -7.82
C HIS A 181 -11.44 17.63 -6.57
N THR A 182 -12.38 16.70 -6.38
CA THR A 182 -13.34 16.70 -5.26
C THR A 182 -13.08 15.57 -4.28
N ILE A 183 -13.50 15.77 -3.04
CA ILE A 183 -13.50 14.76 -1.98
C ILE A 183 -14.93 14.30 -1.71
N LYS A 184 -15.23 13.02 -1.99
CA LYS A 184 -16.47 12.37 -1.56
C LYS A 184 -16.22 11.56 -0.28
N ILE A 185 -17.01 11.82 0.76
CA ILE A 185 -16.99 11.00 1.98
C ILE A 185 -17.92 9.80 1.80
N LEU A 186 -17.40 8.62 2.12
CA LEU A 186 -18.14 7.38 2.21
C LEU A 186 -18.24 7.00 3.69
N ASP A 187 -19.46 6.78 4.16
CA ASP A 187 -19.75 6.28 5.48
C ASP A 187 -19.75 4.74 5.48
N SER A 188 -19.44 4.14 6.63
CA SER A 188 -19.54 2.69 6.88
C SER A 188 -18.72 1.82 5.91
N VAL A 189 -17.44 2.16 5.72
CA VAL A 189 -16.52 1.30 4.95
C VAL A 189 -16.12 0.08 5.79
N ASP A 190 -16.06 -1.09 5.14
CA ASP A 190 -15.47 -2.29 5.74
C ASP A 190 -13.95 -2.06 5.90
N VAL A 191 -13.57 -1.58 7.08
CA VAL A 191 -12.17 -1.30 7.42
C VAL A 191 -11.33 -2.56 7.33
N ASP A 192 -11.88 -3.71 7.72
CA ASP A 192 -11.18 -4.99 7.67
C ASP A 192 -10.87 -5.38 6.21
N GLU A 193 -11.75 -5.05 5.24
CA GLU A 193 -11.43 -5.19 3.81
C GLU A 193 -10.26 -4.29 3.40
N VAL A 194 -10.27 -3.03 3.85
CA VAL A 194 -9.23 -2.04 3.50
C VAL A 194 -7.84 -2.47 3.99
N ILE A 195 -7.74 -3.08 5.17
CA ILE A 195 -6.46 -3.49 5.76
C ILE A 195 -6.14 -4.98 5.65
N ALA A 196 -7.02 -5.80 5.05
CA ALA A 196 -6.83 -7.24 4.87
C ALA A 196 -5.50 -7.61 4.22
N TRP A 197 -4.92 -6.70 3.43
CA TRP A 197 -3.62 -6.92 2.81
C TRP A 197 -2.49 -7.07 3.82
N LYS A 198 -2.60 -6.48 5.01
CA LYS A 198 -1.66 -6.66 6.14
C LYS A 198 -1.79 -8.04 6.76
N ASP A 199 -2.99 -8.61 6.73
CA ASP A 199 -3.32 -9.93 7.31
C ASP A 199 -3.21 -11.06 6.27
N ASN A 200 -2.46 -10.82 5.20
CA ASN A 200 -2.17 -11.78 4.15
C ASN A 200 -3.42 -12.35 3.44
N GLN A 201 -4.44 -11.50 3.26
CA GLN A 201 -5.67 -11.86 2.58
C GLN A 201 -5.94 -10.96 1.38
N PHE A 202 -6.54 -11.55 0.34
CA PHE A 202 -7.42 -10.84 -0.55
C PHE A 202 -8.82 -10.90 0.07
N LYS A 203 -9.35 -9.77 0.54
CA LYS A 203 -10.72 -9.66 1.06
C LYS A 203 -11.54 -8.80 0.11
N PHE A 204 -12.77 -9.24 -0.15
CA PHE A 204 -13.69 -8.62 -1.08
C PHE A 204 -15.03 -8.41 -0.36
N GLY A 205 -15.48 -7.16 -0.29
CA GLY A 205 -16.82 -6.82 0.17
C GLY A 205 -17.90 -7.20 -0.85
N GLU A 206 -19.18 -7.00 -0.51
CA GLU A 206 -20.32 -7.42 -1.35
C GLU A 206 -20.32 -6.85 -2.78
N SER A 207 -19.60 -5.76 -3.03
CA SER A 207 -19.58 -5.03 -4.30
C SER A 207 -18.17 -4.84 -4.88
N THR A 208 -17.21 -5.73 -4.59
CA THR A 208 -15.85 -5.58 -5.11
C THR A 208 -15.77 -6.14 -6.53
N SER A 209 -15.49 -5.26 -7.50
CA SER A 209 -15.46 -5.62 -8.92
C SER A 209 -14.25 -6.48 -9.29
N ILE A 210 -14.42 -7.34 -10.30
CA ILE A 210 -13.33 -8.14 -10.87
C ILE A 210 -12.13 -7.28 -11.27
N GLY A 211 -12.38 -6.07 -11.77
CA GLY A 211 -11.35 -5.07 -12.07
C GLY A 211 -10.40 -4.83 -10.89
N THR A 212 -10.96 -4.53 -9.73
CA THR A 212 -10.21 -4.29 -8.49
C THR A 212 -9.46 -5.54 -8.05
N ILE A 213 -10.10 -6.70 -8.10
CA ILE A 213 -9.51 -7.98 -7.69
C ILE A 213 -8.30 -8.32 -8.54
N MET A 214 -8.44 -8.21 -9.87
CA MET A 214 -7.36 -8.56 -10.79
C MET A 214 -6.17 -7.60 -10.68
N ARG A 215 -6.40 -6.32 -10.34
CA ARG A 215 -5.30 -5.38 -10.02
C ARG A 215 -4.54 -5.77 -8.75
N GLN A 216 -5.24 -6.18 -7.69
CA GLN A 216 -4.58 -6.71 -6.50
C GLN A 216 -3.78 -7.99 -6.80
N ILE A 217 -4.34 -8.91 -7.58
CA ILE A 217 -3.66 -10.14 -8.05
C ILE A 217 -2.43 -9.79 -8.91
N SER A 218 -2.55 -8.83 -9.83
CA SER A 218 -1.45 -8.34 -10.66
C SER A 218 -0.28 -7.88 -9.81
N ARG A 219 -0.52 -7.07 -8.78
CA ARG A 219 0.53 -6.55 -7.90
C ARG A 219 1.15 -7.66 -7.04
N TRP A 220 0.33 -8.58 -6.53
CA TRP A 220 0.80 -9.67 -5.67
C TRP A 220 1.66 -10.69 -6.41
N TYR A 221 1.17 -11.21 -7.54
CA TYR A 221 1.90 -12.23 -8.32
C TYR A 221 2.84 -11.65 -9.36
N ASP A 222 2.83 -10.32 -9.55
CA ASP A 222 3.57 -9.60 -10.60
C ASP A 222 3.24 -10.11 -12.00
N VAL A 223 1.94 -10.18 -12.30
CA VAL A 223 1.39 -10.65 -13.58
C VAL A 223 0.64 -9.55 -14.31
N ASP A 224 0.67 -9.60 -15.64
CA ASP A 224 -0.08 -8.71 -16.51
C ASP A 224 -1.52 -9.19 -16.63
N ILE A 225 -2.47 -8.25 -16.59
CA ILE A 225 -3.90 -8.54 -16.73
C ILE A 225 -4.40 -7.94 -18.03
N GLU A 226 -5.07 -8.77 -18.82
CA GLU A 226 -5.81 -8.32 -19.99
C GLU A 226 -7.25 -8.78 -19.94
N TYR A 227 -8.14 -8.02 -20.59
CA TYR A 227 -9.55 -8.34 -20.69
C TYR A 227 -9.89 -8.70 -22.13
N GLY A 228 -10.32 -9.94 -22.36
CA GLY A 228 -10.76 -10.44 -23.67
C GLY A 228 -12.20 -10.06 -24.02
N GLY A 229 -12.79 -9.11 -23.29
CA GLY A 229 -14.16 -8.65 -23.42
C GLY A 229 -14.58 -7.81 -22.21
N HIS A 230 -15.78 -7.24 -22.25
CA HIS A 230 -16.33 -6.56 -21.08
C HIS A 230 -16.74 -7.59 -20.01
N VAL A 231 -16.21 -7.46 -18.80
CA VAL A 231 -16.52 -8.33 -17.66
C VAL A 231 -16.99 -7.45 -16.51
N ASP A 232 -18.29 -7.50 -16.25
CA ASP A 232 -18.91 -6.81 -15.12
C ASP A 232 -19.37 -7.85 -14.09
N GLN A 233 -18.45 -8.22 -13.21
CA GLN A 233 -18.67 -9.21 -12.16
C GLN A 233 -18.17 -8.68 -10.83
N HIS A 234 -18.87 -9.06 -9.76
CA HIS A 234 -18.59 -8.66 -8.39
C HIS A 234 -18.44 -9.92 -7.54
N PHE A 235 -17.53 -9.85 -6.57
CA PHE A 235 -17.22 -10.97 -5.69
C PHE A 235 -17.20 -10.50 -4.26
N TRP A 236 -17.55 -11.43 -3.36
CA TRP A 236 -17.47 -11.24 -1.92
C TRP A 236 -16.74 -12.42 -1.29
N GLY A 237 -16.14 -12.22 -0.12
CA GLY A 237 -15.44 -13.25 0.63
C GLY A 237 -13.95 -12.97 0.77
N SER A 238 -13.16 -14.01 1.07
CA SER A 238 -11.72 -13.87 1.23
C SER A 238 -10.96 -15.06 0.66
N ILE A 239 -9.75 -14.79 0.17
CA ILE A 239 -8.80 -15.78 -0.34
C ILE A 239 -7.46 -15.50 0.32
N SER A 240 -6.81 -16.52 0.87
CA SER A 240 -5.43 -16.39 1.38
C SER A 240 -4.49 -15.94 0.27
N LYS A 241 -3.46 -15.15 0.60
CA LYS A 241 -2.40 -14.78 -0.34
C LYS A 241 -1.28 -15.82 -0.45
N ASP A 242 -1.28 -16.83 0.42
CA ASP A 242 -0.28 -17.92 0.46
C ASP A 242 -0.61 -19.11 -0.46
N VAL A 243 -1.44 -18.90 -1.48
CA VAL A 243 -1.78 -19.92 -2.48
C VAL A 243 -1.23 -19.52 -3.85
N ASN A 244 -1.13 -20.49 -4.76
CA ASN A 244 -0.69 -20.19 -6.13
C ASN A 244 -1.77 -19.44 -6.91
N LEU A 245 -1.34 -18.70 -7.93
CA LEU A 245 -2.22 -17.92 -8.80
C LEU A 245 -3.36 -18.77 -9.38
N LEU A 246 -3.06 -19.97 -9.92
CA LEU A 246 -4.11 -20.82 -10.50
C LEU A 246 -5.16 -21.26 -9.47
N GLN A 247 -4.83 -21.36 -8.19
CA GLN A 247 -5.81 -21.66 -7.14
C GLN A 247 -6.73 -20.47 -6.88
N VAL A 248 -6.17 -19.25 -6.81
CA VAL A 248 -6.97 -18.02 -6.70
C VAL A 248 -7.94 -17.88 -7.87
N LEU A 249 -7.44 -18.05 -9.10
CA LEU A 249 -8.27 -17.94 -10.30
C LEU A 249 -9.38 -19.00 -10.32
N LYS A 250 -9.10 -20.25 -9.93
CA LYS A 250 -10.13 -21.30 -9.81
C LYS A 250 -11.23 -20.96 -8.83
N VAL A 251 -10.90 -20.33 -7.70
CA VAL A 251 -11.90 -19.88 -6.71
C VAL A 251 -12.80 -18.81 -7.34
N LEU A 252 -12.25 -17.87 -8.10
CA LEU A 252 -13.03 -16.87 -8.82
C LEU A 252 -13.87 -17.49 -9.96
N GLU A 253 -13.35 -18.46 -10.71
CA GLU A 253 -14.13 -19.16 -11.75
C GLU A 253 -15.29 -19.98 -11.18
N ALA A 254 -15.19 -20.46 -9.94
CA ALA A 254 -16.22 -21.28 -9.31
C ALA A 254 -17.55 -20.53 -9.11
N THR A 255 -17.57 -19.19 -9.22
CA THR A 255 -18.82 -18.41 -9.23
C THR A 255 -19.60 -18.54 -10.54
N GLY A 256 -18.96 -19.03 -11.61
CA GLY A 256 -19.54 -19.15 -12.95
C GLY A 256 -19.64 -17.83 -13.72
N GLY A 257 -19.16 -16.71 -13.17
CA GLY A 257 -19.25 -15.39 -13.78
C GLY A 257 -18.07 -14.99 -14.69
N VAL A 258 -16.94 -15.68 -14.57
CA VAL A 258 -15.68 -15.33 -15.25
C VAL A 258 -14.89 -16.57 -15.64
N ARG A 259 -14.07 -16.45 -16.69
CA ARG A 259 -13.09 -17.47 -17.12
C ARG A 259 -11.72 -16.83 -17.25
N PHE A 260 -10.66 -17.59 -16.97
CA PHE A 260 -9.29 -17.13 -17.13
C PHE A 260 -8.49 -18.01 -18.08
N LYS A 261 -7.57 -17.37 -18.80
CA LYS A 261 -6.49 -18.03 -19.53
C LYS A 261 -5.16 -17.49 -19.02
N VAL A 262 -4.24 -18.38 -18.66
CA VAL A 262 -2.90 -18.00 -18.20
C VAL A 262 -1.87 -18.38 -19.26
N GLU A 263 -1.07 -17.40 -19.68
CA GLU A 263 0.00 -17.55 -20.67
C GLU A 263 1.28 -16.92 -20.11
N GLY A 264 2.15 -17.73 -19.50
CA GLY A 264 3.34 -17.22 -18.82
C GLY A 264 2.96 -16.33 -17.63
N ARG A 265 3.32 -15.04 -17.67
CA ARG A 265 2.97 -14.04 -16.64
C ARG A 265 1.78 -13.17 -17.03
N LYS A 266 1.00 -13.58 -18.02
CA LYS A 266 -0.19 -12.87 -18.46
C LYS A 266 -1.44 -13.68 -18.10
N VAL A 267 -2.42 -13.00 -17.52
CA VAL A 267 -3.76 -13.53 -17.21
C VAL A 267 -4.77 -12.78 -18.07
N VAL A 268 -5.47 -13.51 -18.93
CA VAL A 268 -6.57 -12.95 -19.73
C VAL A 268 -7.90 -13.32 -19.09
N VAL A 269 -8.71 -12.31 -18.80
CA VAL A 269 -10.03 -12.41 -18.18
C VAL A 269 -11.10 -12.38 -19.27
N PHE A 270 -11.98 -13.38 -19.29
CA PHE A 270 -13.07 -13.49 -20.27
C PHE A 270 -14.43 -13.47 -19.57
N PRO A 271 -15.46 -12.87 -20.20
CA PRO A 271 -16.83 -13.09 -19.78
C PRO A 271 -17.22 -14.53 -20.05
N VAL A 272 -18.14 -15.07 -19.25
CA VAL A 272 -18.81 -16.32 -19.60
C VAL A 272 -19.90 -15.99 -20.61
N VAL A 273 -19.69 -16.41 -21.86
CA VAL A 273 -20.72 -16.31 -22.89
C VAL A 273 -21.76 -17.39 -22.58
N SER A 274 -23.00 -16.96 -22.32
CA SER A 274 -24.17 -17.83 -22.21
C SER A 274 -24.60 -18.38 -23.56
#